data_AF-A0A7V4Y9V5-F1
#
_entry.id   AF-A0A7V4Y9V5-F1
#
_cell.length_a   1.000
_cell.length_b   1.000
_cell.length_c   1.000
_cell.angle_alpha   90.00
_cell.angle_beta   90.00
_cell.angle_gamma   90.00
#
_symmetry.space_group_name_H-M   'P 1'
#
loop_
_entity.id
_entity.type
_entity.pdbx_description
1 polymer ?
#
loop_
_entity_poly.entity_id
_entity_poly.type
_entity_poly.pdbx_seq_one_letter_code
_entity_poly.pdbx_strand_id
1 'polypeptide(L)'
;MKKTWRCFVCQDVHLGFKPPEVCPTCGARNAYVEISTTEAMGLIQAFPREIDREAFLKAIEALAALNEFQVNPDKEKVNLLLDGLMANEKNYGYKFCPCRLRTKDFLEDMKLICPCNFLIHETYRHRPAGECWCGLFQRRPG
;
A
#
# COMPACT_ATOMS: atom_id res chain seq x y z
N MET A 1 -0.15 15.49 -10.81
CA MET A 1 -0.30 14.02 -11.01
C MET A 1 0.77 13.30 -10.21
N LYS A 2 0.52 12.10 -9.66
CA LYS A 2 1.59 11.30 -9.01
C LYS A 2 2.61 10.86 -10.07
N LYS A 3 3.87 10.76 -9.67
CA LYS A 3 5.02 10.37 -10.50
C LYS A 3 5.76 9.20 -9.84
N THR A 4 6.52 8.46 -10.63
CA THR A 4 7.38 7.36 -10.17
C THR A 4 8.81 7.86 -9.97
N TRP A 5 9.38 7.54 -8.82
CA TRP A 5 10.71 7.96 -8.40
C TRP A 5 11.55 6.74 -8.07
N ARG A 6 12.81 6.70 -8.48
CA ARG A 6 13.73 5.60 -8.20
C ARG A 6 14.93 6.08 -7.41
N CYS A 7 15.28 5.37 -6.36
CA CYS A 7 16.53 5.58 -5.64
C CYS A 7 17.72 5.13 -6.52
N PHE A 8 18.65 6.03 -6.87
CA PHE A 8 19.82 5.66 -7.69
C PHE A 8 20.88 4.86 -6.91
N VAL A 9 20.72 4.67 -5.60
CA VAL A 9 21.63 3.88 -4.75
C VAL A 9 21.18 2.43 -4.64
N CYS A 10 19.90 2.18 -4.35
CA CYS A 10 19.38 0.84 -4.06
C CYS A 10 18.21 0.41 -4.95
N GLN A 11 17.84 1.23 -5.93
CA GLN A 11 16.75 0.97 -6.90
C GLN A 11 15.33 0.95 -6.31
N ASP A 12 15.15 1.36 -5.04
CA ASP A 12 13.83 1.53 -4.42
C ASP A 12 12.91 2.42 -5.25
N VAL A 13 11.68 1.96 -5.52
CA VAL A 13 10.70 2.68 -6.34
C VAL A 13 9.60 3.25 -5.45
N HIS A 14 9.37 4.56 -5.57
CA HIS A 14 8.35 5.30 -4.84
C HIS A 14 7.34 5.96 -5.78
N LEU A 15 6.04 5.81 -5.51
CA LEU A 15 4.95 6.47 -6.24
C LEU A 15 4.39 7.63 -5.41
N GLY A 16 4.58 8.87 -5.85
CA GLY A 16 4.18 10.04 -5.08
C GLY A 16 4.21 11.36 -5.86
N PHE A 17 3.71 12.44 -5.25
CA PHE A 17 3.85 13.79 -5.83
C PHE A 17 5.30 14.30 -5.76
N LYS A 18 6.05 13.86 -4.74
CA LYS A 18 7.47 14.14 -4.51
C LYS A 18 8.14 12.87 -3.95
N PRO A 19 9.46 12.69 -4.12
CA PRO A 19 10.18 11.58 -3.51
C PRO A 19 10.44 11.84 -2.02
N PRO A 20 10.76 10.81 -1.23
CA PRO A 20 11.22 10.98 0.14
C PRO A 20 12.64 11.58 0.17
N GLU A 21 12.91 12.43 1.17
CA GLU A 21 14.24 13.02 1.39
C GLU A 21 15.28 11.98 1.84
N VAL A 22 14.85 10.98 2.60
CA VAL A 22 15.67 9.84 3.03
C VAL A 22 15.06 8.58 2.46
N CYS A 23 15.85 7.80 1.72
CA CYS A 23 15.42 6.50 1.23
C CYS A 23 15.13 5.56 2.40
N PRO A 24 13.91 5.01 2.53
CA PRO A 24 13.55 4.10 3.63
C PRO A 24 14.27 2.75 3.55
N THR A 25 14.96 2.49 2.43
CA THR A 25 15.58 1.20 2.11
C THR A 25 17.05 1.17 2.44
N CYS A 26 17.80 2.19 1.99
CA CYS A 26 19.25 2.27 2.19
C CYS A 26 19.69 3.47 3.03
N GLY A 27 18.78 4.36 3.43
CA GLY A 27 19.10 5.56 4.21
C GLY A 27 19.76 6.70 3.42
N ALA A 28 19.97 6.54 2.10
CA ALA A 28 20.56 7.59 1.28
C ALA A 28 19.69 8.85 1.23
N ARG A 29 20.31 10.03 1.36
CA ARG A 29 19.65 11.34 1.34
C ARG A 29 19.57 11.90 -0.07
N ASN A 30 18.42 12.50 -0.42
CA ASN A 30 18.14 13.15 -1.70
C ASN A 30 18.49 12.26 -2.92
N ALA A 31 18.26 10.95 -2.78
CA ALA A 31 18.80 9.94 -3.68
C ALA A 31 17.81 9.47 -4.76
N TYR A 32 16.75 10.23 -5.05
CA TYR A 32 15.68 9.82 -5.97
C TYR A 32 15.68 10.63 -7.27
N VAL A 33 15.47 9.94 -8.38
CA VAL A 33 15.23 10.53 -9.71
C VAL A 33 13.85 10.12 -10.21
N GLU A 34 13.18 11.01 -10.93
CA GLU A 34 11.94 10.67 -11.63
C GLU A 34 12.24 9.70 -12.78
N ILE A 35 11.42 8.65 -12.90
CA ILE A 35 11.55 7.61 -13.93
C ILE A 35 10.21 7.35 -14.61
N SER A 36 10.25 6.71 -15.79
CA SER A 36 9.02 6.30 -16.49
C SER A 36 8.28 5.17 -15.75
N THR A 37 6.98 5.05 -16.01
CA THR A 37 6.18 3.92 -15.48
C THR A 37 6.74 2.57 -15.95
N THR A 38 7.22 2.48 -17.19
CA THR A 38 7.81 1.26 -17.74
C THR A 38 9.08 0.85 -17.01
N GLU A 39 9.98 1.79 -16.72
CA GLU A 39 11.18 1.53 -15.92
C GLU A 39 10.80 1.11 -14.48
N ALA A 40 9.84 1.80 -13.87
CA ALA A 40 9.37 1.51 -12.52
C ALA A 40 8.84 0.08 -12.42
N MET A 41 8.04 -0.34 -13.41
CA MET A 41 7.51 -1.70 -13.51
C MET A 41 8.62 -2.74 -13.64
N GLY A 42 9.60 -2.52 -14.51
CA GLY A 42 10.73 -3.44 -14.69
C GLY A 42 11.52 -3.65 -13.40
N LEU A 43 11.73 -2.59 -12.63
CA LEU A 43 12.45 -2.66 -11.35
C LEU A 43 11.68 -3.37 -10.26
N ILE A 44 10.39 -3.07 -10.11
CA ILE A 44 9.56 -3.73 -9.08
C ILE A 44 9.44 -5.23 -9.36
N GLN A 45 9.34 -5.63 -10.63
CA GLN A 45 9.29 -7.04 -11.02
C GLN A 45 10.63 -7.76 -10.84
N ALA A 46 11.75 -7.09 -11.09
CA ALA A 46 13.09 -7.68 -10.97
C ALA A 46 13.53 -7.86 -9.49
N PHE A 47 13.05 -7.01 -8.58
CA PHE A 47 13.45 -7.00 -7.17
C PHE A 47 12.23 -7.00 -6.23
N PRO A 48 11.40 -8.07 -6.23
CA PRO A 48 10.27 -8.16 -5.33
C PRO A 48 10.76 -8.22 -3.89
N ARG A 49 10.30 -7.29 -3.05
CA ARG A 49 10.53 -7.37 -1.60
C ARG A 49 9.33 -8.00 -0.95
N GLU A 50 9.50 -9.26 -0.58
CA GLU A 50 8.53 -9.99 0.21
C GLU A 50 8.58 -9.44 1.64
N ILE A 51 7.47 -8.85 2.07
CA ILE A 51 7.26 -8.49 3.48
C ILE A 51 6.39 -9.59 4.06
N ASP A 52 6.90 -10.27 5.08
CA ASP A 52 6.13 -11.28 5.78
C ASP A 52 4.86 -10.71 6.42
N ARG A 53 3.94 -11.61 6.74
CA ARG A 53 2.59 -11.28 7.19
C ARG A 53 2.59 -10.47 8.47
N GLU A 54 3.42 -10.84 9.44
CA GLU A 54 3.53 -10.18 10.74
C GLU A 54 4.16 -8.79 10.62
N ALA A 55 5.19 -8.64 9.80
CA ALA A 55 5.82 -7.37 9.49
C ALA A 55 4.84 -6.42 8.81
N PHE A 56 4.01 -6.92 7.88
CA PHE A 56 2.97 -6.12 7.24
C PHE A 56 1.90 -5.67 8.23
N LEU A 57 1.42 -6.55 9.12
CA LEU A 57 0.47 -6.19 10.17
C LEU A 57 1.03 -5.06 11.06
N LYS A 58 2.26 -5.21 11.56
CA LYS A 58 2.92 -4.17 12.37
C LYS A 58 3.02 -2.84 11.63
N ALA A 59 3.33 -2.89 10.33
CA ALA A 59 3.44 -1.68 9.51
C ALA A 59 2.09 -0.95 9.37
N ILE A 60 0.98 -1.68 9.13
CA ILE A 60 -0.35 -1.06 9.03
C ILE A 60 -0.87 -0.57 10.38
N GLU A 61 -0.52 -1.22 11.48
CA GLU A 61 -0.81 -0.75 12.84
C GLU A 61 -0.06 0.55 13.16
N ALA A 62 1.24 0.61 12.83
CA ALA A 62 2.04 1.82 12.99
C ALA A 62 1.52 2.98 12.13
N LEU A 63 1.11 2.70 10.88
CA LEU A 63 0.43 3.68 10.04
C LEU A 63 -0.86 4.18 10.69
N ALA A 64 -1.70 3.27 11.17
CA ALA A 64 -2.98 3.61 11.78
C ALA A 64 -2.82 4.43 13.07
N ALA A 65 -1.80 4.15 13.88
CA ALA A 65 -1.50 4.91 15.10
C ALA A 65 -1.25 6.41 14.82
N LEU A 66 -0.74 6.75 13.63
CA LEU A 66 -0.48 8.13 13.20
C LEU A 66 -1.67 8.81 12.51
N ASN A 67 -2.83 8.14 12.41
CA ASN A 67 -3.99 8.60 11.64
C ASN A 67 -5.29 8.49 12.45
N GLU A 68 -6.39 8.96 11.85
CA GLU A 68 -7.76 8.96 12.42
C GLU A 68 -8.49 7.60 12.34
N PHE A 69 -7.82 6.58 11.84
CA PHE A 69 -8.35 5.22 11.71
C PHE A 69 -7.56 4.22 12.56
N GLN A 70 -8.09 3.01 12.66
CA GLN A 70 -7.46 1.85 13.29
C GLN A 70 -7.60 0.63 12.39
N VAL A 71 -6.73 -0.36 12.58
CA VAL A 71 -6.98 -1.71 12.05
C VAL A 71 -8.22 -2.28 12.75
N ASN A 72 -9.03 -3.05 12.03
CA ASN A 72 -10.26 -3.62 12.56
C ASN A 72 -10.00 -4.45 13.83
N PRO A 73 -10.77 -4.27 14.93
CA PRO A 73 -10.57 -5.04 16.16
C PRO A 73 -10.96 -6.52 16.02
N ASP A 74 -11.75 -6.89 15.02
CA ASP A 74 -12.07 -8.28 14.69
C ASP A 74 -10.85 -8.99 14.10
N LYS A 75 -10.15 -9.73 14.97
CA LYS A 75 -8.92 -10.46 14.62
C LYS A 75 -9.14 -11.53 13.56
N GLU A 76 -10.30 -12.19 13.53
CA GLU A 76 -10.58 -13.23 12.53
C GLU A 76 -10.73 -12.61 11.14
N LYS A 77 -11.49 -11.51 11.05
CA LYS A 77 -11.60 -10.73 9.81
C LYS A 77 -10.23 -10.22 9.36
N VAL A 78 -9.45 -9.62 10.26
CA VAL A 78 -8.10 -9.12 9.93
C VAL A 78 -7.23 -10.25 9.39
N ASN A 79 -7.24 -11.41 10.05
CA ASN A 79 -6.43 -12.55 9.63
C ASN A 79 -6.79 -13.03 8.22
N LEU A 80 -8.09 -13.17 7.93
CA LEU A 80 -8.56 -13.55 6.60
C LEU A 80 -8.15 -12.54 5.51
N LEU A 81 -8.23 -11.25 5.82
CA LEU A 81 -7.83 -10.19 4.88
C LEU A 81 -6.32 -10.16 4.65
N LEU A 82 -5.51 -10.38 5.69
CA LEU A 82 -4.06 -10.52 5.57
C LEU A 82 -3.70 -11.71 4.67
N ASP A 83 -4.33 -12.87 4.87
CA ASP A 83 -4.06 -14.06 4.06
C ASP A 83 -4.41 -13.81 2.58
N GLY A 84 -5.52 -13.13 2.30
CA GLY A 84 -5.89 -12.70 0.95
C GLY A 84 -4.89 -11.72 0.32
N LEU A 85 -4.35 -10.79 1.11
CA LEU A 85 -3.31 -9.86 0.66
C LEU A 85 -2.01 -10.58 0.31
N MET A 86 -1.57 -11.52 1.15
CA MET A 86 -0.36 -12.31 0.89
C MET A 86 -0.54 -13.22 -0.32
N ALA A 87 -1.72 -13.84 -0.48
CA ALA A 87 -2.03 -14.63 -1.67
C ALA A 87 -2.00 -13.79 -2.95
N ASN A 88 -2.56 -12.57 -2.91
CA ASN A 88 -2.52 -11.65 -4.05
C ASN A 88 -1.09 -11.19 -4.37
N GLU A 89 -0.27 -10.91 -3.38
CA GLU A 89 1.13 -10.58 -3.60
C GLU A 89 1.90 -11.74 -4.23
N LYS A 90 1.73 -12.95 -3.70
CA LYS A 90 2.35 -14.15 -4.25
C LYS A 90 1.95 -14.39 -5.71
N ASN A 91 0.68 -14.20 -6.04
CA ASN A 91 0.15 -14.49 -7.38
C ASN A 91 0.37 -13.38 -8.39
N TYR A 92 0.44 -12.11 -7.95
CA TYR A 92 0.39 -10.94 -8.83
C TYR A 92 1.50 -9.92 -8.58
N GLY A 93 2.38 -10.16 -7.61
CA GLY A 93 3.52 -9.30 -7.24
C GLY A 93 3.17 -8.13 -6.33
N TYR A 94 1.89 -7.91 -6.00
CA TYR A 94 1.45 -6.79 -5.15
C TYR A 94 0.30 -7.20 -4.24
N LYS A 95 0.25 -6.59 -3.05
CA LYS A 95 -0.83 -6.73 -2.05
C LYS A 95 -2.13 -6.02 -2.48
N PHE A 96 -2.70 -6.39 -3.63
CA PHE A 96 -4.00 -5.86 -4.11
C PHE A 96 -5.13 -6.21 -3.13
N CYS A 97 -6.12 -5.32 -2.92
CA CYS A 97 -7.25 -5.61 -2.02
C CYS A 97 -7.91 -6.94 -2.43
N PRO A 98 -8.05 -7.91 -1.51
CA PRO A 98 -8.76 -9.17 -1.80
C PRO A 98 -10.26 -8.94 -2.09
N CYS A 99 -10.77 -7.76 -1.76
CA CYS A 99 -12.16 -7.35 -1.91
C CYS A 99 -12.51 -6.70 -3.26
N ARG A 100 -11.53 -6.42 -4.12
CA ARG A 100 -11.74 -5.70 -5.38
C ARG A 100 -11.26 -6.54 -6.55
N LEU A 101 -12.08 -6.59 -7.59
CA LEU A 101 -11.71 -7.24 -8.84
C LEU A 101 -10.69 -6.37 -9.59
N ARG A 102 -9.61 -6.99 -10.03
CA ARG A 102 -8.60 -6.38 -10.89
C ARG A 102 -9.14 -6.20 -12.31
N THR A 103 -8.86 -5.05 -12.92
CA THR A 103 -9.27 -4.73 -14.29
C THR A 103 -8.24 -5.18 -15.33
N LYS A 104 -7.04 -5.59 -14.88
CA LYS A 104 -5.84 -5.83 -15.72
C LYS A 104 -5.29 -4.57 -16.39
N ASP A 105 -5.88 -3.41 -16.14
CA ASP A 105 -5.22 -2.14 -16.37
C ASP A 105 -4.30 -1.86 -15.19
N PHE A 106 -3.00 -1.76 -15.46
CA PHE A 106 -1.99 -1.65 -14.41
C PHE A 106 -2.17 -0.40 -13.54
N LEU A 107 -2.47 0.76 -14.14
CA LEU A 107 -2.58 2.01 -13.40
C LEU A 107 -3.85 2.06 -12.55
N GLU A 108 -4.94 1.46 -13.03
CA GLU A 108 -6.16 1.29 -12.24
C GLU A 108 -5.97 0.25 -11.12
N ASP A 109 -5.36 -0.89 -11.41
CA ASP A 109 -5.07 -1.93 -10.41
C ASP A 109 -4.13 -1.43 -9.30
N MET A 110 -3.16 -0.57 -9.62
CA MET A 110 -2.26 0.05 -8.64
C MET A 110 -3.01 0.83 -7.55
N LYS A 111 -4.21 1.36 -7.85
CA LYS A 111 -5.06 2.03 -6.84
C LYS A 111 -5.62 1.06 -5.81
N LEU A 112 -5.61 -0.24 -6.10
CA LEU A 112 -6.11 -1.30 -5.23
C LEU A 112 -5.04 -1.86 -4.27
N ILE A 113 -3.76 -1.49 -4.43
CA ILE A 113 -2.69 -1.94 -3.54
C ILE A 113 -2.96 -1.46 -2.11
N CYS A 114 -2.91 -2.39 -1.16
CA CYS A 114 -3.16 -2.14 0.26
C CYS A 114 -1.91 -1.57 0.96
N PRO A 115 -2.03 -0.56 1.84
CA PRO A 115 -3.23 0.25 2.08
C PRO A 115 -3.54 1.17 0.89
N CYS A 116 -4.75 1.05 0.34
CA CYS A 116 -5.19 1.91 -0.76
C CYS A 116 -5.58 3.29 -0.23
N ASN A 117 -5.94 4.23 -1.12
CA ASN A 117 -6.44 5.54 -0.70
C ASN A 117 -7.90 5.47 -0.20
N PHE A 118 -8.17 4.63 0.80
CA PHE A 118 -9.53 4.35 1.24
C PHE A 118 -10.23 5.55 1.89
N LEU A 119 -9.46 6.55 2.34
CA LEU A 119 -10.00 7.76 2.94
C LEU A 119 -10.95 8.54 2.01
N ILE A 120 -10.77 8.40 0.69
CA ILE A 120 -11.66 9.03 -0.30
C ILE A 120 -12.83 8.15 -0.73
N HIS A 121 -12.88 6.89 -0.30
CA HIS A 121 -13.96 5.98 -0.65
C HIS A 121 -15.26 6.40 0.05
N GLU A 122 -16.40 6.16 -0.59
CA GLU A 122 -17.73 6.47 -0.04
C GLU A 122 -18.11 5.66 1.21
N THR A 123 -17.44 4.52 1.45
CA THR A 123 -17.61 3.73 2.68
C THR A 123 -16.91 4.36 3.88
N TYR A 124 -15.99 5.29 3.66
CA TYR A 124 -15.22 5.95 4.72
C TYR A 124 -15.48 7.46 4.79
N ARG A 125 -15.37 8.13 3.64
CA ARG A 125 -15.52 9.57 3.52
C ARG A 125 -16.93 9.99 3.93
N HIS A 126 -17.03 10.99 4.81
CA HIS A 126 -18.30 11.51 5.33
C HIS A 126 -19.13 10.47 6.10
N ARG A 127 -18.55 9.34 6.52
CA ARG A 127 -19.20 8.32 7.36
C ARG A 127 -18.68 8.42 8.80
N PRO A 128 -19.56 8.64 9.80
CA PRO A 128 -19.16 8.64 11.21
C PRO A 128 -18.54 7.32 11.68
N ALA A 129 -19.05 6.19 11.18
CA ALA A 129 -18.48 4.86 11.38
C ALA A 129 -17.88 4.33 10.06
N GLY A 130 -17.02 5.14 9.43
CA GLY A 130 -16.46 4.83 8.12
C GLY A 130 -15.45 3.69 8.16
N GLU A 131 -15.46 2.85 7.12
CA GLU A 131 -14.48 1.78 6.93
C GLU A 131 -14.01 1.68 5.48
N CYS A 132 -12.83 1.12 5.25
CA CYS A 132 -12.43 0.78 3.89
C CYS A 132 -13.33 -0.34 3.33
N TRP A 133 -13.38 -0.53 2.01
CA TRP A 133 -14.28 -1.49 1.37
C TRP A 133 -14.26 -2.93 1.93
N CYS A 134 -13.08 -3.42 2.33
CA CYS A 134 -12.95 -4.75 2.96
C CYS A 134 -13.17 -4.77 4.48
N GLY A 135 -13.27 -3.60 5.11
CA GLY A 135 -13.30 -3.46 6.55
C GLY A 135 -11.97 -3.70 7.28
N LEU A 136 -10.82 -3.76 6.59
CA LEU A 136 -9.50 -3.88 7.26
C LEU A 136 -9.18 -2.67 8.15
N PHE A 137 -9.54 -1.47 7.69
CA PHE A 137 -9.41 -0.22 8.42
C PHE A 137 -10.78 0.37 8.70
N GLN A 138 -10.96 0.88 9.92
CA GLN A 138 -12.16 1.60 10.34
C GLN A 138 -11.79 2.88 11.07
N ARG A 139 -12.66 3.89 11.01
CA ARG A 139 -12.50 5.13 11.78
C ARG A 139 -12.38 4.78 13.26
N ARG A 140 -11.47 5.45 13.97
CA ARG A 140 -11.32 5.25 15.42
C ARG A 140 -12.62 5.69 16.11
N PRO A 141 -13.18 4.88 17.02
CA PRO A 141 -14.27 5.34 17.87
C PRO A 141 -13.79 6.57 18.64
N GLY A 142 -14.58 7.65 18.58
CA GLY A 142 -14.35 8.87 19.35
C GLY A 142 -14.67 8.71 20.82
#